data_AF-A0A812I5Y7-F1
#
_entry.id   AF-A0A812I5Y7-F1
#
_cell.length_a   1.000
_cell.length_b   1.000
_cell.length_c   1.000
_cell.angle_alpha   90.00
_cell.angle_beta   90.00
_cell.angle_gamma   90.00
#
_symmetry.space_group_name_H-M   'P 1'
#
loop_
_entity.id
_entity.type
_entity.pdbx_description
1 polymer ?
#
loop_
_entity_poly.entity_id
_entity_poly.type
_entity_poly.pdbx_seq_one_letter_code
_entity_poly.pdbx_strand_id
1 'polypeptide(L)'
;MGQQGSVSEPAPSVADVCGALEAGEQMNKSGSLDSEQLKIPDKFQRLALLGHLEVDAEIARGVSLKESLRRGGQLYLTCPAKLDERSRAALWNRSRPVEGFDLFLSHTWMTAGKWKLLSLLLQFGSHKVLFVWVLGVGATAVLTVLRVLPSPWTLHVHLLDCHLSSAVGPWILLASLLTTVFGLLAAPYFPSIRRRSDVCFVDVASIHQADTDLMERGIYGIGGFISISSELRVLWSAPYLSRLWCVFELAAFRTANPSGKITLSPLFVEMIVVMILLMQYFHSSFLWAHWAWRGDDEYRHLSHMIGVLPCFFMMHMLRKAHLLKHELFSKLENFDISEAECSSDFDKSFIRAAIVRWYGSEEAFTEFVRGPLREDLLNKTQCCTFLDYELLLLTPAAASGLTGLCAAARAGPPVQTLAAVAIGSTLGLSIVWVRFCLQLGLFLCDRFARPRWHGIVDYFQTLLLFLVFAAVFFTGSALSIAAHTSSLEASVAFLCFGLLCCSVSERLTSMSWRLWSQ
;
A
#
# COMPACT_ATOMS: atom_id res chain seq x y z
N MET A 1 -16.05 6.53 17.82
CA MET A 1 -16.04 7.03 19.21
C MET A 1 -17.33 6.56 19.83
N GLY A 2 -17.26 5.77 20.90
CA GLY A 2 -18.44 5.39 21.66
C GLY A 2 -18.91 6.61 22.44
N GLN A 3 -20.18 6.97 22.30
CA GLN A 3 -20.83 7.98 23.12
C GLN A 3 -20.85 7.46 24.57
N GLN A 4 -19.85 7.82 25.36
CA GLN A 4 -20.11 8.04 26.78
C GLN A 4 -20.94 9.31 26.85
N GLY A 5 -22.11 9.24 27.49
CA GLY A 5 -22.95 10.41 27.74
C GLY A 5 -22.23 11.34 28.70
N SER A 6 -21.29 12.15 28.18
CA SER A 6 -20.85 13.35 28.85
C SER A 6 -22.05 14.28 28.91
N VAL A 7 -22.38 14.77 30.10
CA VAL A 7 -23.26 15.93 30.25
C VAL A 7 -22.65 17.01 29.36
N SER A 8 -23.32 17.32 28.24
CA SER A 8 -22.83 18.29 27.28
C SER A 8 -22.91 19.66 27.95
N GLU A 9 -21.77 20.21 28.36
CA GLU A 9 -21.69 21.65 28.59
C GLU A 9 -22.20 22.35 27.31
N PRO A 10 -23.06 23.38 27.45
CA PRO A 10 -23.58 24.10 26.29
C PRO A 10 -22.40 24.62 25.48
N ALA A 11 -22.43 24.40 24.16
CA ALA A 11 -21.40 24.89 23.27
C ALA A 11 -21.27 26.42 23.46
N PRO A 12 -20.05 26.95 23.62
CA PRO A 12 -19.85 28.39 23.72
C PRO A 12 -20.45 29.08 22.49
N SER A 13 -21.12 30.20 22.69
CA SER A 13 -21.69 30.96 21.59
C SER A 13 -20.59 31.53 20.70
N VAL A 14 -20.90 31.85 19.45
CA VAL A 14 -19.95 32.52 18.54
C VAL A 14 -19.42 33.82 19.17
N ALA A 15 -20.23 34.51 19.97
CA ALA A 15 -19.81 35.69 20.70
C ALA A 15 -18.76 35.38 21.78
N ASP A 16 -18.88 34.25 22.49
CA ASP A 16 -17.90 33.82 23.48
C ASP A 16 -16.55 33.49 22.82
N VAL A 17 -16.60 32.84 21.65
CA VAL A 17 -15.40 32.56 20.85
C VAL A 17 -14.75 33.86 20.37
N CYS A 18 -15.51 34.77 19.78
CA CYS A 18 -14.99 36.08 19.33
C CYS A 18 -14.43 36.92 20.49
N GLY A 19 -15.11 36.92 21.65
CA GLY A 19 -14.63 37.62 22.84
C GLY A 19 -13.31 37.05 23.38
N ALA A 20 -13.16 35.72 23.34
CA ALA A 20 -11.89 35.07 23.68
C ALA A 20 -10.76 35.45 22.70
N LEU A 21 -11.06 35.57 21.40
CA LEU A 21 -10.10 36.02 20.37
C LEU A 21 -9.60 37.45 20.65
N GLU A 22 -10.51 38.38 20.93
CA GLU A 22 -10.17 39.77 21.24
C GLU A 22 -9.32 39.89 22.51
N ALA A 23 -9.65 39.12 23.54
CA ALA A 23 -8.87 39.06 24.79
C ALA A 23 -7.45 38.52 24.56
N GLY A 24 -7.29 37.49 23.71
CA GLY A 24 -6.00 36.93 23.33
C GLY A 24 -5.10 37.94 22.60
N GLU A 25 -5.67 38.73 21.68
CA GLU A 25 -4.92 39.80 20.99
C GLU A 25 -4.48 40.92 21.92
N GLN A 26 -5.28 41.26 22.93
CA GLN A 26 -4.91 42.26 23.94
C GLN A 26 -3.76 41.77 24.85
N MET A 27 -3.79 40.49 25.28
CA MET A 27 -2.70 39.89 26.04
C MET A 27 -1.37 39.87 25.27
N ASN A 28 -1.41 39.62 23.96
CA ASN A 28 -0.19 39.61 23.14
C ASN A 28 0.46 41.00 23.00
N LYS A 29 -0.32 42.08 23.20
CA LYS A 29 0.18 43.47 23.11
C LYS A 29 0.77 44.00 24.42
N SER A 30 0.53 43.37 25.57
CA SER A 30 0.91 43.94 26.88
C SER A 30 2.34 43.63 27.35
N GLY A 31 3.10 42.78 26.66
CA GLY A 31 4.58 42.77 26.67
C GLY A 31 5.33 42.51 27.99
N SER A 32 4.68 42.35 29.15
CA SER A 32 5.36 42.07 30.43
C SER A 32 5.25 40.58 30.79
N LEU A 33 6.14 39.76 30.24
CA LEU A 33 6.29 38.35 30.63
C LEU A 33 7.33 38.25 31.76
N ASP A 34 6.85 38.33 33.00
CA ASP A 34 7.58 37.78 34.14
C ASP A 34 7.72 36.26 33.94
N SER A 35 8.90 35.72 34.26
CA SER A 35 9.27 34.31 34.05
C SER A 35 8.57 33.32 35.00
N GLU A 36 7.38 33.64 35.50
CA GLU A 36 6.54 32.66 36.18
C GLU A 36 6.10 31.61 35.18
N GLN A 37 6.32 30.34 35.54
CA GLN A 37 5.99 29.12 34.81
C GLN A 37 4.90 29.35 33.75
N LEU A 38 5.30 29.34 32.48
CA LEU A 38 4.40 29.38 31.32
C LEU A 38 3.37 28.27 31.48
N LYS A 39 2.22 28.60 32.07
CA LYS A 39 1.07 27.72 32.14
C LYS A 39 0.68 27.45 30.70
N ILE A 40 0.74 26.18 30.33
CA ILE A 40 0.41 25.74 28.99
C ILE A 40 -1.04 26.12 28.72
N PRO A 41 -1.32 26.85 27.62
CA PRO A 41 -2.65 27.37 27.38
C PRO A 41 -3.66 26.23 27.26
N ASP A 42 -4.78 26.37 27.99
CA ASP A 42 -5.94 25.47 27.88
C ASP A 42 -6.53 25.52 26.46
N LYS A 43 -7.48 24.61 26.11
CA LYS A 43 -8.04 24.58 24.75
C LYS A 43 -8.70 25.90 24.32
N PHE A 44 -9.30 26.63 25.26
CA PHE A 44 -9.94 27.91 24.98
C PHE A 44 -8.90 28.99 24.75
N GLN A 45 -7.81 28.98 25.51
CA GLN A 45 -6.66 29.85 25.29
C GLN A 45 -5.96 29.53 23.97
N ARG A 46 -5.82 28.26 23.58
CA ARG A 46 -5.30 27.88 22.26
C ARG A 46 -6.20 28.32 21.12
N LEU A 47 -7.52 28.26 21.32
CA LEU A 47 -8.49 28.82 20.39
C LEU A 47 -8.38 30.35 20.33
N ALA A 48 -8.23 31.02 21.48
CA ALA A 48 -8.08 32.48 21.61
C ALA A 48 -6.81 33.02 20.97
N LEU A 49 -5.66 32.42 21.32
CA LEU A 49 -4.33 32.77 20.82
C LEU A 49 -4.12 32.28 19.38
N LEU A 50 -4.97 31.36 18.92
CA LEU A 50 -4.94 30.75 17.58
C LEU A 50 -3.55 30.16 17.26
N GLY A 51 -2.88 29.66 18.31
CA GLY A 51 -1.59 28.96 18.28
C GLY A 51 -1.71 27.51 17.81
N HIS A 52 -2.52 27.24 16.78
CA HIS A 52 -2.83 25.88 16.31
C HIS A 52 -1.59 25.09 15.84
N LEU A 53 -0.52 25.79 15.45
CA LEU A 53 0.73 25.20 14.98
C LEU A 53 1.84 25.21 16.04
N GLU A 54 1.55 25.68 17.24
CA GLU A 54 2.50 25.70 18.35
C GLU A 54 2.68 24.30 18.93
N VAL A 55 3.95 23.89 19.03
CA VAL A 55 4.34 22.56 19.48
C VAL A 55 4.34 22.53 21.00
N ASP A 56 3.52 21.65 21.57
CA ASP A 56 3.64 21.30 22.99
C ASP A 56 4.76 20.27 23.16
N ALA A 57 5.99 20.77 23.36
CA ALA A 57 7.20 19.95 23.41
C ALA A 57 7.18 18.92 24.56
N GLU A 58 6.42 19.15 25.63
CA GLU A 58 6.32 18.24 26.77
C GLU A 58 5.60 16.93 26.41
N ILE A 59 4.61 17.01 25.51
CA ILE A 59 3.78 15.88 25.11
C ILE A 59 4.08 15.40 23.70
N ALA A 60 5.05 16.00 23.02
CA ALA A 60 5.54 15.56 21.71
C ALA A 60 6.19 14.18 21.85
N ARG A 61 5.43 13.14 21.47
CA ARG A 61 5.88 11.75 21.58
C ARG A 61 5.68 10.99 20.29
N GLY A 62 6.65 10.15 19.95
CA GLY A 62 6.63 9.34 18.73
C GLY A 62 6.93 7.87 19.03
N VAL A 63 6.52 6.99 18.11
CA VAL A 63 6.82 5.56 18.14
C VAL A 63 7.58 5.20 16.87
N SER A 64 8.47 4.22 16.91
CA SER A 64 9.07 3.69 15.68
C SER A 64 7.99 2.99 14.83
N LEU A 65 7.99 3.20 13.51
CA LEU A 65 7.11 2.48 12.60
C LEU A 65 7.26 0.96 12.71
N LYS A 66 8.47 0.45 12.96
CA LYS A 66 8.65 -0.98 13.25
C LYS A 66 7.90 -1.39 14.50
N GLU A 67 8.06 -0.64 15.58
CA GLU A 67 7.45 -0.95 16.87
C GLU A 67 5.92 -0.90 16.78
N SER A 68 5.34 0.03 16.00
CA SER A 68 3.90 0.08 15.78
C SER A 68 3.36 -1.15 15.04
N LEU A 69 4.18 -1.78 14.18
CA LEU A 69 3.84 -2.99 13.41
C LEU A 69 4.15 -4.31 14.12
N ARG A 70 4.97 -4.30 15.18
CA ARG A 70 5.24 -5.50 16.00
C ARG A 70 3.98 -6.01 16.69
N ARG A 71 4.03 -7.26 17.17
CA ARG A 71 2.87 -7.97 17.76
C ARG A 71 1.66 -7.99 16.82
N GLY A 72 1.91 -8.13 15.51
CA GLY A 72 0.86 -8.15 14.50
C GLY A 72 0.08 -6.84 14.41
N GLY A 73 0.73 -5.70 14.67
CA GLY A 73 0.12 -4.38 14.52
C GLY A 73 -1.12 -4.16 15.36
N GLN A 74 -1.20 -4.75 16.56
CA GLN A 74 -2.32 -4.60 17.50
C GLN A 74 -2.74 -3.13 17.69
N LEU A 75 -1.80 -2.18 17.57
CA LEU A 75 -2.05 -0.75 17.64
C LEU A 75 -3.10 -0.27 16.62
N TYR A 76 -3.13 -0.86 15.43
CA TYR A 76 -4.05 -0.50 14.36
C TYR A 76 -5.34 -1.32 14.38
N LEU A 77 -5.30 -2.54 14.95
CA LEU A 77 -6.41 -3.49 14.91
C LEU A 77 -7.54 -3.14 15.88
N THR A 78 -7.20 -2.52 17.01
CA THR A 78 -8.16 -2.21 18.08
C THR A 78 -8.37 -0.71 18.18
N CYS A 79 -9.62 -0.27 18.06
CA CYS A 79 -9.97 1.12 18.33
C CYS A 79 -9.76 1.42 19.82
N PRO A 80 -9.03 2.49 20.20
CA PRO A 80 -8.75 2.79 21.60
C PRO A 80 -10.02 2.94 22.47
N ALA A 81 -11.15 3.36 21.90
CA ALA A 81 -12.43 3.44 22.60
C ALA A 81 -12.99 2.09 23.09
N LYS A 82 -12.45 0.95 22.63
CA LYS A 82 -12.84 -0.40 23.07
C LYS A 82 -11.91 -0.99 24.14
N LEU A 83 -10.82 -0.30 24.47
CA LEU A 83 -9.85 -0.75 25.44
C LEU A 83 -10.24 -0.31 26.85
N ASP A 84 -9.95 -1.14 27.85
CA ASP A 84 -10.02 -0.72 29.24
C ASP A 84 -9.02 0.41 29.53
N GLU A 85 -9.26 1.16 30.61
CA GLU A 85 -8.46 2.33 30.97
C GLU A 85 -6.97 2.02 31.16
N ARG A 86 -6.63 0.88 31.77
CA ARG A 86 -5.23 0.47 31.96
C ARG A 86 -4.55 0.17 30.63
N SER A 87 -5.24 -0.53 29.73
CA SER A 87 -4.75 -0.78 28.37
C SER A 87 -4.60 0.51 27.56
N ARG A 88 -5.52 1.49 27.72
CA ARG A 88 -5.43 2.82 27.11
C ARG A 88 -4.20 3.58 27.60
N ALA A 89 -3.96 3.62 28.91
CA ALA A 89 -2.77 4.24 29.49
C ALA A 89 -1.46 3.55 29.03
N ALA A 90 -1.47 2.21 28.90
CA ALA A 90 -0.31 1.46 28.45
C ALA A 90 0.13 1.78 27.01
N LEU A 91 -0.78 2.29 26.15
CA LEU A 91 -0.43 2.70 24.79
C LEU A 91 0.53 3.88 24.76
N TRP A 92 0.37 4.83 25.68
CA TRP A 92 1.25 5.99 25.83
C TRP A 92 2.70 5.60 26.15
N ASN A 93 2.86 4.54 26.94
CA ASN A 93 4.18 4.02 27.31
C ASN A 93 4.93 3.36 26.13
N ARG A 94 4.27 3.16 24.98
CA ARG A 94 4.90 2.65 23.75
C ARG A 94 5.56 3.74 22.92
N SER A 95 5.15 4.99 23.09
CA SER A 95 5.82 6.14 22.49
C SER A 95 6.89 6.67 23.44
N ARG A 96 7.80 7.50 22.92
CA ARG A 96 8.86 8.19 23.67
C ARG A 96 8.84 9.68 23.33
N PRO A 97 9.33 10.57 24.22
CA PRO A 97 9.53 11.98 23.87
C PRO A 97 10.42 12.14 22.64
N VAL A 98 10.07 13.06 21.75
CA VAL A 98 10.79 13.32 20.49
C VAL A 98 10.79 14.81 20.18
N GLU A 99 11.82 15.27 19.47
CA GLU A 99 11.91 16.66 18.98
C GLU A 99 11.14 16.87 17.66
N GLY A 100 10.89 15.79 16.92
CA GLY A 100 10.25 15.82 15.60
C GLY A 100 9.85 14.43 15.11
N PHE A 101 9.11 14.40 14.00
CA PHE A 101 8.65 13.16 13.38
C PHE A 101 9.21 13.01 11.96
N ASP A 102 9.65 11.80 11.63
CA ASP A 102 9.93 11.45 10.23
C ASP A 102 8.62 11.27 9.45
N LEU A 103 7.57 10.82 10.12
CA LEU A 103 6.29 10.46 9.51
C LEU A 103 5.09 10.78 10.41
N PHE A 104 4.15 11.56 9.92
CA PHE A 104 2.81 11.69 10.52
C PHE A 104 1.86 10.71 9.84
N LEU A 105 1.37 9.68 10.54
CA LEU A 105 0.45 8.70 10.00
C LEU A 105 -1.00 9.13 10.19
N SER A 106 -1.54 9.83 9.20
CA SER A 106 -2.95 10.21 9.18
C SER A 106 -3.82 9.08 8.63
N HIS A 107 -4.94 8.82 9.32
CA HIS A 107 -5.86 7.75 8.95
C HIS A 107 -7.23 7.93 9.62
N THR A 108 -8.23 7.17 9.17
CA THR A 108 -9.56 7.12 9.81
C THR A 108 -9.79 5.81 10.54
N TRP A 109 -10.34 5.87 11.76
CA TRP A 109 -10.77 4.70 12.54
C TRP A 109 -12.00 3.97 11.98
N MET A 110 -12.70 4.56 11.00
CA MET A 110 -13.81 3.89 10.30
C MET A 110 -13.32 2.75 9.41
N THR A 111 -12.08 2.81 8.92
CA THR A 111 -11.50 1.74 8.13
C THR A 111 -10.89 0.68 9.04
N ALA A 112 -11.22 -0.59 8.73
CA ALA A 112 -10.73 -1.73 9.49
C ALA A 112 -9.19 -1.74 9.57
N GLY A 113 -8.68 -1.92 10.79
CA GLY A 113 -7.25 -1.88 11.10
C GLY A 113 -6.39 -2.85 10.31
N LYS A 114 -6.93 -4.02 9.95
CA LYS A 114 -6.22 -5.05 9.17
C LYS A 114 -5.70 -4.53 7.82
N TRP A 115 -6.42 -3.60 7.19
CA TRP A 115 -6.01 -3.02 5.92
C TRP A 115 -4.89 -2.01 6.09
N LYS A 116 -4.91 -1.22 7.18
CA LYS A 116 -3.83 -0.31 7.56
C LYS A 116 -2.55 -1.09 7.86
N LEU A 117 -2.69 -2.16 8.66
CA LEU A 117 -1.58 -3.06 8.98
C LEU A 117 -0.98 -3.69 7.73
N LEU A 118 -1.82 -4.25 6.85
CA LEU A 118 -1.35 -4.85 5.61
C LEU A 118 -0.61 -3.85 4.73
N SER A 119 -1.20 -2.66 4.55
CA SER A 119 -0.62 -1.58 3.76
C SER A 119 0.74 -1.16 4.30
N LEU A 120 0.83 -0.87 5.60
CA LEU A 120 2.08 -0.49 6.26
C LEU A 120 3.13 -1.61 6.23
N LEU A 121 2.75 -2.87 6.46
CA LEU A 121 3.68 -4.01 6.40
C LEU A 121 4.29 -4.18 5.02
N LEU A 122 3.49 -4.04 3.95
CA LEU A 122 3.99 -4.17 2.59
C LEU A 122 4.86 -2.98 2.18
N GLN A 123 4.43 -1.75 2.45
CA GLN A 123 5.21 -0.54 2.15
C GLN A 123 6.58 -0.55 2.87
N PHE A 124 6.59 -1.01 4.12
CA PHE A 124 7.79 -1.03 4.93
C PHE A 124 8.65 -2.30 4.73
N GLY A 125 8.02 -3.40 4.33
CA GLY A 125 8.59 -4.73 4.36
C GLY A 125 8.96 -5.31 3.00
N SER A 126 8.45 -4.79 1.88
CA SER A 126 8.61 -5.39 0.54
C SER A 126 10.06 -5.75 0.19
N HIS A 127 11.02 -4.85 0.42
CA HIS A 127 12.44 -5.14 0.15
C HIS A 127 13.02 -6.23 1.06
N LYS A 128 12.56 -6.31 2.32
CA LYS A 128 12.99 -7.36 3.26
C LYS A 128 12.37 -8.70 2.89
N VAL A 129 11.12 -8.70 2.44
CA VAL A 129 10.45 -9.88 1.88
C VAL A 129 11.26 -10.42 0.71
N LEU A 130 11.64 -9.55 -0.24
CA LEU A 130 12.47 -9.93 -1.37
C LEU A 130 13.84 -10.47 -0.95
N PHE A 131 14.49 -9.85 0.03
CA PHE A 131 15.76 -10.35 0.55
C PHE A 131 15.64 -11.77 1.14
N VAL A 132 14.68 -11.99 2.04
CA VAL A 132 14.41 -13.31 2.64
C VAL A 132 14.02 -14.33 1.57
N TRP A 133 13.24 -13.90 0.58
CA TRP A 133 12.84 -14.72 -0.56
C TRP A 133 14.04 -15.16 -1.40
N VAL A 134 14.93 -14.24 -1.80
CA VAL A 134 16.14 -14.57 -2.58
C VAL A 134 17.00 -15.58 -1.85
N LEU A 135 17.21 -15.39 -0.54
CA LEU A 135 18.00 -16.33 0.27
C LEU A 135 17.36 -17.72 0.34
N GLY A 136 16.07 -17.79 0.67
CA GLY A 136 15.38 -19.06 0.87
C GLY A 136 15.14 -19.83 -0.43
N VAL A 137 14.74 -19.14 -1.51
CA VAL A 137 14.58 -19.74 -2.84
C VAL A 137 15.93 -20.13 -3.44
N GLY A 138 16.95 -19.27 -3.31
CA GLY A 138 18.31 -19.55 -3.78
C GLY A 138 18.91 -20.79 -3.10
N ALA A 139 18.81 -20.88 -1.76
CA ALA A 139 19.26 -22.06 -1.02
C ALA A 139 18.50 -23.33 -1.46
N THR A 140 17.18 -23.25 -1.62
CA THR A 140 16.36 -24.38 -2.05
C THR A 140 16.69 -24.82 -3.49
N ALA A 141 16.97 -23.88 -4.39
CA ALA A 141 17.42 -24.16 -5.75
C ALA A 141 18.77 -24.89 -5.76
N VAL A 142 19.75 -24.42 -4.98
CA VAL A 142 21.05 -25.08 -4.82
C VAL A 142 20.89 -26.51 -4.29
N LEU A 143 20.12 -26.70 -3.21
CA LEU A 143 19.86 -28.03 -2.65
C LEU A 143 19.13 -28.96 -3.63
N THR A 144 18.27 -28.40 -4.49
CA THR A 144 17.60 -29.15 -5.55
C THR A 144 18.60 -29.62 -6.61
N VAL A 145 19.48 -28.74 -7.10
CA VAL A 145 20.51 -29.10 -8.10
C VAL A 145 21.52 -30.11 -7.54
N LEU A 146 21.92 -29.97 -6.27
CA LEU A 146 22.82 -30.90 -5.57
C LEU A 146 22.17 -32.24 -5.20
N ARG A 147 20.88 -32.46 -5.55
CA ARG A 147 20.12 -33.68 -5.26
C ARG A 147 19.98 -34.01 -3.77
N VAL A 148 20.08 -33.00 -2.90
CA VAL A 148 19.85 -33.16 -1.46
C VAL A 148 18.35 -33.27 -1.15
N LEU A 149 17.52 -32.51 -1.86
CA LEU A 149 16.07 -32.54 -1.69
C LEU A 149 15.44 -33.69 -2.50
N PRO A 150 14.47 -34.42 -1.92
CA PRO A 150 13.78 -35.50 -2.61
C PRO A 150 13.02 -34.95 -3.82
N SER A 151 12.88 -35.72 -4.89
CA SER A 151 12.23 -35.27 -6.11
C SER A 151 11.19 -36.32 -6.51
N PRO A 152 9.99 -36.28 -5.91
CA PRO A 152 9.01 -37.36 -6.02
C PRO A 152 8.36 -37.46 -7.40
N TRP A 153 8.60 -36.49 -8.28
CA TRP A 153 7.97 -36.40 -9.59
C TRP A 153 9.00 -36.52 -10.69
N THR A 154 8.59 -37.04 -11.84
CA THR A 154 9.40 -37.14 -13.05
C THR A 154 8.80 -36.24 -14.13
N LEU A 155 9.62 -35.35 -14.67
CA LEU A 155 9.27 -34.43 -15.73
C LEU A 155 9.90 -34.94 -17.03
N HIS A 156 9.07 -35.25 -18.02
CA HIS A 156 9.51 -35.52 -19.39
C HIS A 156 9.43 -34.22 -20.18
N VAL A 157 10.55 -33.78 -20.76
CA VAL A 157 10.61 -32.57 -21.57
C VAL A 157 11.33 -32.86 -22.87
N HIS A 158 10.73 -32.42 -23.97
CA HIS A 158 11.36 -32.38 -25.29
C HIS A 158 12.03 -31.02 -25.48
N LEU A 159 13.37 -30.99 -25.57
CA LEU A 159 14.16 -29.76 -25.71
C LEU A 159 15.21 -29.92 -26.82
N LEU A 160 15.13 -29.14 -27.91
CA LEU A 160 16.10 -29.14 -29.02
C LEU A 160 16.50 -30.58 -29.44
N ASP A 161 15.51 -31.38 -29.84
CA ASP A 161 15.65 -32.79 -30.23
C ASP A 161 16.12 -33.76 -29.13
N CYS A 162 16.29 -33.29 -27.89
CA CYS A 162 16.62 -34.13 -26.74
C CYS A 162 15.35 -34.53 -25.96
N HIS A 163 15.19 -35.82 -25.71
CA HIS A 163 14.21 -36.34 -24.76
C HIS A 163 14.85 -36.44 -23.39
N LEU A 164 14.47 -35.55 -22.47
CA LEU A 164 15.04 -35.50 -21.13
C LEU A 164 13.99 -35.89 -20.10
N SER A 165 14.34 -36.83 -19.22
CA SER A 165 13.55 -37.14 -18.03
C SER A 165 14.32 -36.62 -16.81
N SER A 166 13.69 -35.74 -16.03
CA SER A 166 14.31 -35.16 -14.84
C SER A 166 13.41 -35.29 -13.63
N ALA A 167 14.01 -35.60 -12.49
CA ALA A 167 13.29 -35.61 -11.23
C ALA A 167 13.06 -34.15 -10.76
N VAL A 168 11.80 -33.82 -10.45
CA VAL A 168 11.35 -32.49 -9.98
C VAL A 168 10.61 -32.63 -8.65
N GLY A 169 10.56 -31.55 -7.87
CA GLY A 169 9.83 -31.48 -6.60
C GLY A 169 9.26 -30.09 -6.34
N PRO A 170 8.31 -29.94 -5.40
CA PRO A 170 7.59 -28.69 -5.15
C PRO A 170 8.41 -27.64 -4.37
N TRP A 171 9.64 -27.98 -3.98
CA TRP A 171 10.35 -27.29 -2.91
C TRP A 171 10.61 -25.83 -3.20
N ILE A 172 10.97 -25.47 -4.43
CA ILE A 172 11.26 -24.08 -4.80
C ILE A 172 10.01 -23.20 -4.68
N LEU A 173 8.84 -23.68 -5.14
CA LEU A 173 7.57 -22.96 -4.99
C LEU A 173 7.10 -22.87 -3.53
N LEU A 174 7.25 -23.97 -2.77
CA LEU A 174 6.91 -23.98 -1.36
C LEU A 174 7.81 -23.01 -0.57
N ALA A 175 9.13 -23.05 -0.82
CA ALA A 175 10.09 -22.12 -0.24
C ALA A 175 9.77 -20.69 -0.64
N SER A 176 9.39 -20.44 -1.90
CA SER A 176 8.94 -19.13 -2.37
C SER A 176 7.78 -18.60 -1.53
N LEU A 177 6.69 -19.37 -1.40
CA LEU A 177 5.52 -18.95 -0.63
C LEU A 177 5.86 -18.72 0.85
N LEU A 178 6.55 -19.68 1.48
CA LEU A 178 6.91 -19.61 2.89
C LEU A 178 7.82 -18.42 3.16
N THR A 179 8.87 -18.21 2.37
CA THR A 179 9.81 -17.11 2.54
C THR A 179 9.19 -15.75 2.26
N THR A 180 8.22 -15.66 1.33
CA THR A 180 7.41 -14.44 1.17
C THR A 180 6.62 -14.13 2.45
N VAL A 181 5.90 -15.12 3.01
CA VAL A 181 5.09 -14.93 4.23
C VAL A 181 5.97 -14.63 5.45
N PHE A 182 7.01 -15.44 5.68
CA PHE A 182 7.94 -15.23 6.79
C PHE A 182 8.69 -13.90 6.66
N GLY A 183 9.12 -13.54 5.46
CA GLY A 183 9.77 -12.25 5.20
C GLY A 183 8.87 -11.07 5.56
N LEU A 184 7.57 -11.16 5.28
CA LEU A 184 6.60 -10.11 5.59
C LEU A 184 6.37 -10.00 7.10
N LEU A 185 6.17 -11.14 7.78
CA LEU A 185 5.97 -11.19 9.24
C LEU A 185 7.22 -10.79 10.03
N ALA A 186 8.40 -11.12 9.51
CA ALA A 186 9.68 -10.77 10.11
C ALA A 186 10.11 -9.32 9.85
N ALA A 187 9.54 -8.64 8.83
CA ALA A 187 9.96 -7.30 8.40
C ALA A 187 10.05 -6.23 9.53
N PRO A 188 9.14 -6.18 10.53
CA PRO A 188 9.25 -5.26 11.68
C PRO A 188 10.39 -5.58 12.66
N TYR A 189 10.95 -6.79 12.59
CA TYR A 189 12.01 -7.26 13.51
C TYR A 189 13.41 -7.14 12.91
N PHE A 190 13.53 -6.94 11.59
CA PHE A 190 14.83 -6.69 10.96
C PHE A 190 15.48 -5.39 11.49
N PRO A 191 16.80 -5.39 11.75
CA PRO A 191 17.52 -4.19 12.14
C PRO A 191 17.44 -3.11 11.04
N SER A 192 17.50 -1.85 11.43
CA SER A 192 17.55 -0.74 10.46
C SER A 192 18.95 -0.72 9.85
N ILE A 193 19.09 -1.22 8.62
CA ILE A 193 20.38 -1.16 7.90
C ILE A 193 20.72 0.30 7.54
N ARG A 194 19.71 1.16 7.35
CA ARG A 194 19.91 2.62 7.15
C ARG A 194 19.66 3.37 8.45
N ARG A 195 20.52 4.35 8.76
CA ARG A 195 20.41 5.27 9.92
C ARG A 195 19.25 6.27 9.85
N ARG A 196 18.31 6.13 8.91
CA ARG A 196 17.13 7.01 8.92
C ARG A 196 16.27 6.61 10.12
N SER A 197 16.01 7.59 10.98
CA SER A 197 15.00 7.47 12.02
C SER A 197 13.67 7.09 11.34
N ASP A 198 12.90 6.24 12.02
CA ASP A 198 11.58 5.79 11.60
C ASP A 198 10.51 6.21 12.62
N VAL A 199 10.75 7.34 13.29
CA VAL A 199 9.89 7.88 14.32
C VAL A 199 8.65 8.44 13.65
N CYS A 200 7.51 7.88 14.00
CA CYS A 200 6.22 8.30 13.50
C CYS A 200 5.30 8.80 14.63
N PHE A 201 4.49 9.77 14.27
CA PHE A 201 3.31 10.13 15.04
C PHE A 201 2.18 9.16 14.67
N VAL A 202 1.67 8.46 15.68
CA VAL A 202 0.48 7.60 15.60
C VAL A 202 -0.44 8.00 16.74
N ASP A 203 -1.57 8.62 16.41
CA ASP A 203 -2.54 9.20 17.35
C ASP A 203 -2.76 8.36 18.63
N VAL A 204 -3.07 7.07 18.48
CA VAL A 204 -3.38 6.16 19.58
C VAL A 204 -2.20 5.86 20.52
N ALA A 205 -0.95 6.01 20.07
CA ALA A 205 0.24 5.86 20.90
C ALA A 205 0.85 7.20 21.34
N SER A 206 0.59 8.26 20.57
CA SER A 206 1.27 9.56 20.68
C SER A 206 0.41 10.60 21.39
N ILE A 207 -0.87 10.32 21.61
CA ILE A 207 -1.80 11.09 22.46
C ILE A 207 -2.21 10.19 23.62
N HIS A 208 -2.21 10.72 24.85
CA HIS A 208 -2.55 9.93 26.03
C HIS A 208 -4.05 9.56 25.99
N GLN A 209 -4.38 8.27 26.01
CA GLN A 209 -5.76 7.81 25.77
C GLN A 209 -6.61 7.66 27.04
N ALA A 210 -6.04 7.89 28.23
CA ALA A 210 -6.70 7.68 29.52
C ALA A 210 -6.73 8.92 30.44
N ASP A 211 -5.87 9.90 30.21
CA ASP A 211 -5.74 11.12 31.03
C ASP A 211 -6.38 12.21 30.18
N THR A 212 -7.46 12.80 30.68
CA THR A 212 -8.30 13.72 29.92
C THR A 212 -7.55 14.99 29.52
N ASP A 213 -6.68 15.48 30.39
CA ASP A 213 -5.98 16.76 30.19
C ASP A 213 -4.87 16.58 29.14
N LEU A 214 -4.10 15.49 29.26
CA LEU A 214 -3.08 15.15 28.25
C LEU A 214 -3.71 14.73 26.91
N MET A 215 -4.87 14.07 26.93
CA MET A 215 -5.63 13.74 25.73
C MET A 215 -6.08 15.01 25.01
N GLU A 216 -6.66 15.95 25.75
CA GLU A 216 -7.14 17.22 25.25
C GLU A 216 -5.98 18.06 24.67
N ARG A 217 -4.89 18.22 25.42
CA ARG A 217 -3.67 18.88 24.93
C ARG A 217 -3.13 18.22 23.66
N GLY A 218 -3.14 16.89 23.59
CA GLY A 218 -2.71 16.15 22.42
C GLY A 218 -3.60 16.37 21.20
N ILE A 219 -4.93 16.33 21.36
CA ILE A 219 -5.90 16.53 20.27
C ILE A 219 -5.80 17.95 19.71
N TYR A 220 -5.87 18.97 20.58
CA TYR A 220 -5.81 20.37 20.14
C TYR A 220 -4.38 20.85 19.84
N GLY A 221 -3.37 20.04 20.15
CA GLY A 221 -1.96 20.22 19.78
C GLY A 221 -1.55 19.53 18.47
N ILE A 222 -2.45 18.82 17.77
CA ILE A 222 -2.13 18.08 16.54
C ILE A 222 -1.45 18.95 15.48
N GLY A 223 -1.90 20.20 15.31
CA GLY A 223 -1.28 21.11 14.33
C GLY A 223 0.19 21.42 14.63
N GLY A 224 0.58 21.46 15.91
CA GLY A 224 1.97 21.53 16.34
C GLY A 224 2.75 20.27 15.99
N PHE A 225 2.22 19.07 16.28
CA PHE A 225 2.90 17.83 15.89
C PHE A 225 3.08 17.69 14.38
N ILE A 226 2.11 18.18 13.61
CA ILE A 226 2.16 18.26 12.15
C ILE A 226 3.26 19.22 11.69
N SER A 227 3.47 20.37 12.35
CA SER A 227 4.48 21.35 11.95
C SER A 227 5.90 20.81 12.11
N ILE A 228 6.15 19.92 13.07
CA ILE A 228 7.44 19.24 13.26
C ILE A 228 7.54 17.86 12.56
N SER A 229 6.64 17.57 11.63
CA SER A 229 6.64 16.32 10.85
C SER A 229 7.26 16.52 9.46
N SER A 230 8.18 15.64 9.08
CA SER A 230 8.87 15.70 7.77
C SER A 230 8.00 15.23 6.60
N GLU A 231 7.11 14.28 6.83
CA GLU A 231 6.18 13.71 5.84
C GLU A 231 4.81 13.48 6.47
N LEU A 232 3.74 13.92 5.80
CA LEU A 232 2.37 13.50 6.09
C LEU A 232 2.02 12.31 5.20
N ARG A 233 1.79 11.14 5.79
CA ARG A 233 1.33 9.96 5.06
C ARG A 233 -0.10 9.63 5.42
N VAL A 234 -0.95 9.69 4.40
CA VAL A 234 -2.37 9.45 4.50
C VAL A 234 -2.68 8.01 4.09
N LEU A 235 -3.14 7.20 5.03
CA LEU A 235 -3.70 5.88 4.75
C LEU A 235 -5.11 6.06 4.17
N TRP A 236 -5.16 6.27 2.86
CA TRP A 236 -6.33 6.80 2.18
C TRP A 236 -7.40 5.73 1.94
N SER A 237 -8.63 6.06 2.29
CA SER A 237 -9.80 5.20 2.19
C SER A 237 -11.06 6.03 1.90
N ALA A 238 -12.15 5.38 1.47
CA ALA A 238 -13.39 6.05 1.08
C ALA A 238 -13.97 7.04 2.12
N PRO A 239 -13.96 6.77 3.45
CA PRO A 239 -14.47 7.69 4.46
C PRO A 239 -13.41 8.67 5.00
N TYR A 240 -12.22 8.75 4.40
CA TYR A 240 -11.17 9.64 4.91
C TYR A 240 -11.54 11.12 4.71
N LEU A 241 -11.93 11.49 3.49
CA LEU A 241 -12.26 12.89 3.15
C LEU A 241 -13.61 13.35 3.69
N SER A 242 -14.48 12.43 4.12
CA SER A 242 -15.73 12.79 4.79
C SER A 242 -15.51 13.19 6.24
N ARG A 243 -14.29 13.09 6.78
CA ARG A 243 -13.98 13.42 8.17
C ARG A 243 -13.25 14.76 8.27
N LEU A 244 -13.85 15.69 9.00
CA LEU A 244 -13.33 17.05 9.15
C LEU A 244 -11.91 17.08 9.75
N TRP A 245 -11.64 16.28 10.79
CA TRP A 245 -10.30 16.14 11.37
C TRP A 245 -9.24 15.68 10.36
N CYS A 246 -9.55 14.69 9.50
CA CYS A 246 -8.61 14.16 8.51
C CYS A 246 -8.27 15.20 7.42
N VAL A 247 -9.25 16.05 7.07
CA VAL A 247 -9.07 17.15 6.13
C VAL A 247 -8.30 18.31 6.77
N PHE A 248 -8.58 18.60 8.04
CA PHE A 248 -7.82 19.57 8.84
C PHE A 248 -6.34 19.21 8.91
N GLU A 249 -5.99 17.93 9.09
CA GLU A 249 -4.59 17.49 9.10
C GLU A 249 -3.87 17.80 7.77
N LEU A 250 -4.54 17.66 6.63
CA LEU A 250 -3.99 18.02 5.32
C LEU A 250 -3.77 19.54 5.20
N ALA A 251 -4.75 20.32 5.66
CA ALA A 251 -4.71 21.77 5.68
C ALA A 251 -3.55 22.27 6.55
N ALA A 252 -3.54 21.83 7.81
CA ALA A 252 -2.53 22.16 8.81
C ALA A 252 -1.13 21.79 8.31
N PHE A 253 -0.96 20.61 7.70
CA PHE A 253 0.34 20.21 7.17
C PHE A 253 0.79 21.09 6.03
N ARG A 254 -0.10 21.48 5.11
CA ARG A 254 0.32 22.38 4.03
C ARG A 254 0.63 23.78 4.52
N THR A 255 -0.15 24.29 5.47
CA THR A 255 0.10 25.61 6.06
C THR A 255 1.41 25.64 6.82
N ALA A 256 1.69 24.61 7.63
CA ALA A 256 2.92 24.52 8.42
C ALA A 256 4.14 24.15 7.58
N ASN A 257 3.96 23.31 6.55
CA ASN A 257 5.01 22.79 5.69
C ASN A 257 4.63 22.97 4.21
N PRO A 258 4.75 24.18 3.63
CA PRO A 258 4.34 24.45 2.25
C PRO A 258 4.99 23.51 1.20
N SER A 259 6.27 23.22 1.40
CA SER A 259 7.08 22.29 0.58
C SER A 259 7.11 20.86 1.14
N GLY A 260 6.41 20.60 2.24
CA GLY A 260 6.35 19.31 2.90
C GLY A 260 5.86 18.19 1.98
N LYS A 261 6.31 16.97 2.25
CA LYS A 261 5.92 15.80 1.47
C LYS A 261 4.59 15.25 2.00
N ILE A 262 3.56 15.25 1.15
CA ILE A 262 2.31 14.52 1.38
C ILE A 262 2.33 13.25 0.52
N THR A 263 2.19 12.09 1.16
CA THR A 263 2.10 10.79 0.49
C THR A 263 0.71 10.22 0.70
N LEU A 264 -0.06 10.01 -0.37
CA LEU A 264 -1.29 9.24 -0.30
C LEU A 264 -0.99 7.76 -0.51
N SER A 265 -1.48 6.94 0.42
CA SER A 265 -1.35 5.49 0.38
C SER A 265 -2.73 4.86 0.36
N PRO A 266 -3.33 4.65 -0.83
CA PRO A 266 -4.65 4.05 -0.92
C PRO A 266 -4.63 2.60 -0.44
N LEU A 267 -5.42 2.30 0.60
CA LEU A 267 -5.37 0.99 1.28
C LEU A 267 -5.73 -0.22 0.41
N PHE A 268 -6.36 0.00 -0.75
CA PHE A 268 -6.71 -1.07 -1.68
C PHE A 268 -5.52 -1.56 -2.52
N VAL A 269 -4.44 -0.77 -2.66
CA VAL A 269 -3.27 -1.13 -3.50
C VAL A 269 -2.61 -2.37 -2.94
N GLU A 270 -2.28 -2.39 -1.64
CA GLU A 270 -1.63 -3.55 -1.03
C GLU A 270 -2.54 -4.77 -0.93
N MET A 271 -3.86 -4.57 -0.83
CA MET A 271 -4.83 -5.66 -0.95
C MET A 271 -4.75 -6.32 -2.33
N ILE A 272 -4.72 -5.53 -3.41
CA ILE A 272 -4.56 -6.04 -4.77
C ILE A 272 -3.22 -6.79 -4.92
N VAL A 273 -2.13 -6.26 -4.36
CA VAL A 273 -0.82 -6.92 -4.40
C VAL A 273 -0.88 -8.33 -3.80
N VAL A 274 -1.44 -8.47 -2.60
CA VAL A 274 -1.62 -9.79 -1.96
C VAL A 274 -2.51 -10.69 -2.80
N MET A 275 -3.61 -10.16 -3.33
CA MET A 275 -4.54 -10.91 -4.15
C MET A 275 -3.87 -11.45 -5.43
N ILE A 276 -3.07 -10.65 -6.13
CA ILE A 276 -2.30 -11.07 -7.30
C ILE A 276 -1.26 -12.14 -6.90
N LEU A 277 -0.54 -11.96 -5.78
CA LEU A 277 0.43 -12.94 -5.30
C LEU A 277 -0.22 -14.30 -5.02
N LEU A 278 -1.33 -14.31 -4.28
CA LEU A 278 -2.06 -15.54 -3.95
C LEU A 278 -2.55 -16.25 -5.21
N MET A 279 -3.06 -15.49 -6.19
CA MET A 279 -3.49 -16.05 -7.47
C MET A 279 -2.31 -16.67 -8.25
N GLN A 280 -1.17 -15.98 -8.33
CA GLN A 280 0.00 -16.52 -9.04
C GLN A 280 0.58 -17.77 -8.35
N TYR A 281 0.60 -17.79 -7.01
CA TYR A 281 0.98 -18.98 -6.27
C TYR A 281 0.02 -20.14 -6.51
N PHE A 282 -1.30 -19.88 -6.52
CA PHE A 282 -2.29 -20.87 -6.88
C PHE A 282 -2.07 -21.40 -8.31
N HIS A 283 -1.94 -20.51 -9.29
CA HIS A 283 -1.69 -20.87 -10.69
C HIS A 283 -0.46 -21.75 -10.84
N SER A 284 0.66 -21.32 -10.27
CA SER A 284 1.94 -22.04 -10.35
C SER A 284 1.84 -23.40 -9.67
N SER A 285 1.29 -23.45 -8.44
CA SER A 285 1.16 -24.72 -7.70
C SER A 285 0.24 -25.70 -8.42
N PHE A 286 -0.88 -25.21 -8.97
CA PHE A 286 -1.82 -26.03 -9.75
C PHE A 286 -1.17 -26.59 -11.01
N LEU A 287 -0.45 -25.74 -11.76
CA LEU A 287 0.25 -26.15 -12.98
C LEU A 287 1.24 -27.27 -12.69
N TRP A 288 2.11 -27.10 -11.69
CA TRP A 288 3.12 -28.09 -11.34
C TRP A 288 2.52 -29.37 -10.75
N ALA A 289 1.49 -29.27 -9.91
CA ALA A 289 0.80 -30.44 -9.37
C ALA A 289 0.08 -31.25 -10.47
N HIS A 290 -0.60 -30.56 -11.40
CA HIS A 290 -1.26 -31.23 -12.50
C HIS A 290 -0.26 -31.90 -13.45
N TRP A 291 0.84 -31.22 -13.78
CA TRP A 291 1.89 -31.79 -14.64
C TRP A 291 2.53 -33.01 -13.99
N ALA A 292 2.84 -32.93 -12.70
CA ALA A 292 3.37 -34.04 -11.92
C ALA A 292 2.41 -35.24 -11.84
N TRP A 293 1.09 -35.00 -11.82
CA TRP A 293 0.08 -36.05 -11.75
C TRP A 293 -0.11 -36.80 -13.08
N ARG A 294 -0.17 -36.06 -14.20
CA ARG A 294 -0.52 -36.64 -15.50
C ARG A 294 0.68 -37.15 -16.29
N GLY A 295 1.87 -36.60 -16.10
CA GLY A 295 3.08 -37.01 -16.83
C GLY A 295 3.12 -36.67 -18.32
N ASP A 296 1.97 -36.37 -18.94
CA ASP A 296 1.85 -36.12 -20.38
C ASP A 296 1.73 -34.62 -20.73
N ASP A 297 2.46 -34.20 -21.78
CA ASP A 297 2.46 -32.83 -22.30
C ASP A 297 1.11 -32.41 -22.93
N GLU A 298 0.29 -33.37 -23.38
CA GLU A 298 -0.98 -33.09 -24.08
C GLU A 298 -1.95 -32.25 -23.25
N TYR A 299 -1.93 -32.39 -21.92
CA TYR A 299 -2.86 -31.68 -21.04
C TYR A 299 -2.35 -30.31 -20.57
N ARG A 300 -1.14 -29.91 -20.94
CA ARG A 300 -0.51 -28.68 -20.45
C ARG A 300 -1.37 -27.44 -20.69
N HIS A 301 -1.97 -27.31 -21.88
CA HIS A 301 -2.84 -26.18 -22.20
C HIS A 301 -4.11 -26.17 -21.33
N LEU A 302 -4.72 -27.34 -21.10
CA LEU A 302 -5.88 -27.45 -20.22
C LEU A 302 -5.54 -27.07 -18.78
N SER A 303 -4.37 -27.49 -18.28
CA SER A 303 -3.88 -27.12 -16.94
C SER A 303 -3.73 -25.61 -16.80
N HIS A 304 -3.13 -24.96 -17.80
CA HIS A 304 -3.01 -23.51 -17.79
C HIS A 304 -4.40 -22.84 -17.83
N MET A 305 -5.33 -23.31 -18.69
CA MET A 305 -6.70 -22.78 -18.78
C MET A 305 -7.42 -22.82 -17.42
N ILE A 306 -7.37 -23.97 -16.74
CA ILE A 306 -7.97 -24.12 -15.41
C ILE A 306 -7.24 -23.24 -14.38
N GLY A 307 -5.91 -23.24 -14.41
CA GLY A 307 -5.07 -22.48 -13.50
C GLY A 307 -5.25 -20.97 -13.61
N VAL A 308 -5.68 -20.44 -14.75
CA VAL A 308 -5.96 -19.00 -14.94
C VAL A 308 -7.41 -18.60 -14.64
N LEU A 309 -8.33 -19.53 -14.41
CA LEU A 309 -9.73 -19.19 -14.09
C LEU A 309 -9.87 -18.23 -12.89
N PRO A 310 -9.11 -18.36 -11.79
CA PRO A 310 -9.16 -17.39 -10.69
C PRO A 310 -8.80 -15.95 -11.11
N CYS A 311 -8.06 -15.77 -12.21
CA CYS A 311 -7.75 -14.44 -12.74
C CYS A 311 -9.01 -13.69 -13.17
N PHE A 312 -10.09 -14.37 -13.58
CA PHE A 312 -11.35 -13.72 -13.91
C PHE A 312 -11.93 -12.97 -12.70
N PHE A 313 -12.07 -13.66 -11.56
CA PHE A 313 -12.55 -13.05 -10.32
C PHE A 313 -11.60 -11.95 -9.83
N MET A 314 -10.28 -12.19 -9.98
CA MET A 314 -9.26 -11.20 -9.66
C MET A 314 -9.44 -9.90 -10.45
N MET A 315 -9.59 -10.02 -11.78
CA MET A 315 -9.79 -8.87 -12.66
C MET A 315 -11.08 -8.13 -12.32
N HIS A 316 -12.14 -8.83 -11.91
CA HIS A 316 -13.36 -8.18 -11.42
C HIS A 316 -13.08 -7.33 -10.19
N MET A 317 -12.41 -7.89 -9.19
CA MET A 317 -12.08 -7.21 -7.93
C MET A 317 -11.13 -6.03 -8.18
N LEU A 318 -10.14 -6.21 -9.04
CA LEU A 318 -9.20 -5.18 -9.46
C LEU A 318 -9.94 -4.01 -10.14
N ARG A 319 -10.88 -4.31 -11.04
CA ARG A 319 -11.71 -3.31 -11.71
C ARG A 319 -12.57 -2.52 -10.71
N LYS A 320 -13.15 -3.20 -9.70
CA LYS A 320 -13.87 -2.54 -8.59
C LYS A 320 -12.95 -1.67 -7.75
N ALA A 321 -11.72 -2.11 -7.49
CA ALA A 321 -10.76 -1.31 -6.75
C ALA A 321 -10.30 -0.08 -7.54
N HIS A 322 -10.14 -0.18 -8.86
CA HIS A 322 -9.92 0.98 -9.74
C HIS A 322 -11.14 1.90 -9.81
N LEU A 323 -12.36 1.38 -9.70
CA LEU A 323 -13.56 2.22 -9.57
C LEU A 323 -13.52 3.02 -8.27
N LEU A 324 -13.20 2.38 -7.14
CA LEU A 324 -13.01 3.06 -5.85
C LEU A 324 -11.92 4.14 -5.94
N LYS A 325 -10.81 3.87 -6.66
CA LYS A 325 -9.79 4.88 -6.96
C LYS A 325 -10.39 6.08 -7.68
N HIS A 326 -11.19 5.88 -8.72
CA HIS A 326 -11.82 6.97 -9.48
C HIS A 326 -12.83 7.74 -8.63
N GLU A 327 -13.63 7.05 -7.81
CA GLU A 327 -14.56 7.68 -6.86
C GLU A 327 -13.82 8.53 -5.82
N LEU A 328 -12.69 8.06 -5.31
CA LEU A 328 -11.84 8.80 -4.38
C LEU A 328 -11.31 10.10 -4.98
N PHE A 329 -10.84 10.08 -6.22
CA PHE A 329 -10.41 11.30 -6.91
C PHE A 329 -11.60 12.22 -7.24
N SER A 330 -12.74 11.66 -7.62
CA SER A 330 -13.96 12.43 -7.85
C SER A 330 -14.45 13.11 -6.56
N LYS A 331 -14.28 12.48 -5.39
CA LYS A 331 -14.56 13.11 -4.09
C LYS A 331 -13.61 14.25 -3.74
N LEU A 332 -12.36 14.22 -4.20
CA LEU A 332 -11.45 15.38 -4.05
C LEU A 332 -11.90 16.54 -4.94
N GLU A 333 -12.31 16.24 -6.17
CA GLU A 333 -12.79 17.24 -7.14
C GLU A 333 -14.09 17.92 -6.69
N ASN A 334 -15.00 17.16 -6.08
CA ASN A 334 -16.27 17.66 -5.56
C ASN A 334 -16.24 17.90 -4.05
N PHE A 335 -15.06 17.96 -3.43
CA PHE A 335 -14.93 18.07 -1.97
C PHE A 335 -15.65 19.32 -1.46
N ASP A 336 -16.41 19.23 -0.38
CA ASP A 336 -17.04 20.39 0.27
C ASP A 336 -16.86 20.27 1.78
N ILE A 337 -16.27 21.29 2.40
CA ILE A 337 -16.05 21.31 3.85
C ILE A 337 -17.36 21.34 4.65
N SER A 338 -18.45 21.84 4.07
CA SER A 338 -19.75 21.88 4.72
C SER A 338 -20.34 20.47 4.95
N GLU A 339 -20.01 19.53 4.05
CA GLU A 339 -20.41 18.13 4.11
C GLU A 339 -19.51 17.27 5.02
N ALA A 340 -18.38 17.80 5.47
CA ALA A 340 -17.45 17.05 6.30
C ALA A 340 -18.03 16.77 7.70
N GLU A 341 -18.05 15.50 8.08
CA GLU A 341 -18.56 15.01 9.35
C GLU A 341 -17.58 15.29 10.50
N CYS A 342 -18.12 15.74 11.62
CA CYS A 342 -17.42 15.88 12.89
C CYS A 342 -18.31 15.35 14.01
N SER A 343 -17.75 14.59 14.96
CA SER A 343 -18.51 14.03 16.08
C SER A 343 -18.82 15.02 17.19
N SER A 344 -18.12 16.17 17.21
CA SER A 344 -18.23 17.21 18.24
C SER A 344 -18.43 18.55 17.55
N ASP A 345 -19.47 19.28 17.95
CA ASP A 345 -19.75 20.63 17.42
C ASP A 345 -18.65 21.62 17.83
N PHE A 346 -18.07 21.46 19.03
CA PHE A 346 -16.93 22.26 19.45
C PHE A 346 -15.73 22.03 18.53
N ASP A 347 -15.39 20.76 18.25
CA ASP A 347 -14.28 20.43 17.33
C ASP A 347 -14.54 20.98 15.93
N LYS A 348 -15.81 20.94 15.47
CA LYS A 348 -16.22 21.49 14.19
C LYS A 348 -15.95 22.99 14.12
N SER A 349 -16.38 23.73 15.14
CA SER A 349 -16.15 25.18 15.25
C SER A 349 -14.66 25.52 15.38
N PHE A 350 -13.92 24.77 16.20
CA PHE A 350 -12.47 24.92 16.38
C PHE A 350 -11.73 24.76 15.04
N ILE A 351 -11.99 23.67 14.32
CA ILE A 351 -11.35 23.38 13.03
C ILE A 351 -11.72 24.44 11.98
N ARG A 352 -12.98 24.84 11.91
CA ARG A 352 -13.43 25.86 10.94
C ARG A 352 -12.79 27.21 11.20
N ALA A 353 -12.69 27.64 12.47
CA ALA A 353 -11.98 28.85 12.84
C ALA A 353 -10.52 28.82 12.40
N ALA A 354 -9.83 27.68 12.59
CA ALA A 354 -8.46 27.48 12.13
C ALA A 354 -8.35 27.59 10.60
N ILE A 355 -9.27 26.96 9.87
CA ILE A 355 -9.29 26.96 8.41
C ILE A 355 -9.53 28.36 7.86
N VAL A 356 -10.53 29.09 8.39
CA VAL A 356 -10.80 30.49 8.01
C VAL A 356 -9.58 31.37 8.28
N ARG A 357 -8.87 31.17 9.39
CA ARG A 357 -7.63 31.91 9.67
C ARG A 357 -6.52 31.62 8.65
N TRP A 358 -6.32 30.37 8.27
CA TRP A 358 -5.22 29.98 7.38
C TRP A 358 -5.49 30.27 5.90
N TYR A 359 -6.75 30.16 5.47
CA TYR A 359 -7.15 30.25 4.06
C TYR A 359 -8.03 31.45 3.74
N GLY A 360 -8.42 32.24 4.75
CA GLY A 360 -9.30 33.41 4.61
C GLY A 360 -10.78 33.09 4.68
N SER A 361 -11.23 31.94 4.16
CA SER A 361 -12.61 31.47 4.27
C SER A 361 -12.74 29.94 4.09
N GLU A 362 -13.91 29.38 4.42
CA GLU A 362 -14.23 27.96 4.17
C GLU A 362 -14.25 27.64 2.66
N GLU A 363 -14.70 28.58 1.84
CA GLU A 363 -14.76 28.48 0.38
C GLU A 363 -13.36 28.48 -0.22
N ALA A 364 -12.48 29.39 0.20
CA ALA A 364 -11.09 29.45 -0.27
C ALA A 364 -10.32 28.16 0.07
N PHE A 365 -10.60 27.58 1.25
CA PHE A 365 -10.07 26.26 1.60
C PHE A 365 -10.62 25.15 0.71
N THR A 366 -11.92 25.16 0.44
CA THR A 366 -12.55 24.18 -0.46
C THR A 366 -11.96 24.26 -1.87
N GLU A 367 -11.76 25.47 -2.41
CA GLU A 367 -11.07 25.71 -3.68
C GLU A 367 -9.62 25.22 -3.64
N PHE A 368 -8.89 25.44 -2.53
CA PHE A 368 -7.55 24.91 -2.34
C PHE A 368 -7.52 23.37 -2.40
N VAL A 369 -8.47 22.68 -1.75
CA VAL A 369 -8.57 21.22 -1.78
C VAL A 369 -8.90 20.71 -3.19
N ARG A 370 -9.87 21.33 -3.86
CA ARG A 370 -10.32 20.96 -5.22
C ARG A 370 -9.27 21.22 -6.29
N GLY A 371 -8.46 22.28 -6.15
CA GLY A 371 -7.44 22.68 -7.11
C GLY A 371 -6.03 22.27 -6.68
N PRO A 372 -5.22 23.19 -6.08
CA PRO A 372 -3.81 22.97 -5.80
C PRO A 372 -3.48 21.67 -5.06
N LEU A 373 -4.24 21.31 -4.02
CA LEU A 373 -3.99 20.08 -3.27
C LEU A 373 -4.26 18.85 -4.13
N ARG A 374 -5.42 18.79 -4.82
CA ARG A 374 -5.75 17.71 -5.75
C ARG A 374 -4.66 17.54 -6.81
N GLU A 375 -4.20 18.63 -7.42
CA GLU A 375 -3.14 18.59 -8.43
C GLU A 375 -1.82 18.06 -7.86
N ASP A 376 -1.38 18.54 -6.69
CA ASP A 376 -0.17 18.05 -6.03
C ASP A 376 -0.29 16.55 -5.71
N LEU A 377 -1.46 16.13 -5.22
CA LEU A 377 -1.75 14.74 -4.92
C LEU A 377 -1.75 13.89 -6.19
N LEU A 378 -2.38 14.31 -7.29
CA LEU A 378 -2.40 13.58 -8.56
C LEU A 378 -1.00 13.47 -9.17
N ASN A 379 -0.21 14.54 -9.12
CA ASN A 379 1.16 14.57 -9.62
C ASN A 379 2.08 13.65 -8.80
N LYS A 380 1.92 13.63 -7.46
CA LYS A 380 2.73 12.79 -6.56
C LYS A 380 2.25 11.34 -6.45
N THR A 381 0.98 11.06 -6.70
CA THR A 381 0.44 9.68 -6.67
C THR A 381 1.04 8.81 -7.77
N GLN A 382 1.71 9.40 -8.78
CA GLN A 382 2.58 8.68 -9.72
C GLN A 382 3.70 7.88 -9.03
N CYS A 383 4.01 8.16 -7.76
CA CYS A 383 5.07 7.50 -7.00
C CYS A 383 4.61 6.27 -6.22
N CYS A 384 3.31 6.08 -5.94
CA CYS A 384 2.79 4.89 -5.23
C CYS A 384 2.20 3.90 -6.24
N THR A 385 3.02 3.40 -7.15
CA THR A 385 2.56 2.50 -8.20
C THR A 385 2.74 1.05 -7.78
N PHE A 386 1.95 0.15 -8.37
CA PHE A 386 2.21 -1.29 -8.32
C PHE A 386 3.65 -1.67 -8.70
N LEU A 387 4.37 -0.77 -9.38
CA LEU A 387 5.76 -0.95 -9.76
C LEU A 387 6.71 -1.02 -8.56
N ASP A 388 6.39 -0.38 -7.43
CA ASP A 388 7.17 -0.51 -6.19
C ASP A 388 7.13 -1.96 -5.66
N TYR A 389 6.07 -2.69 -5.99
CA TYR A 389 5.86 -4.09 -5.67
C TYR A 389 6.18 -5.02 -6.84
N GLU A 390 6.71 -4.52 -7.96
CA GLU A 390 6.82 -5.31 -9.19
C GLU A 390 7.66 -6.57 -8.99
N LEU A 391 8.86 -6.42 -8.43
CA LEU A 391 9.74 -7.55 -8.14
C LEU A 391 9.07 -8.55 -7.19
N LEU A 392 8.30 -8.06 -6.22
CA LEU A 392 7.55 -8.92 -5.29
C LEU A 392 6.46 -9.70 -6.05
N LEU A 393 5.70 -9.02 -6.91
CA LEU A 393 4.65 -9.61 -7.74
C LEU A 393 5.20 -10.65 -8.73
N LEU A 394 6.47 -10.57 -9.11
CA LEU A 394 7.12 -11.54 -10.00
C LEU A 394 7.68 -12.76 -9.25
N THR A 395 7.73 -12.77 -7.92
CA THR A 395 8.30 -13.87 -7.13
C THR A 395 7.69 -15.25 -7.43
N PRO A 396 6.36 -15.44 -7.55
CA PRO A 396 5.81 -16.78 -7.80
C PRO A 396 6.17 -17.29 -9.20
N ALA A 397 6.09 -16.42 -10.21
CA ALA A 397 6.48 -16.75 -11.57
C ALA A 397 7.98 -17.04 -11.68
N ALA A 398 8.83 -16.24 -11.05
CA ALA A 398 10.28 -16.48 -10.96
C ALA A 398 10.59 -17.85 -10.33
N ALA A 399 9.94 -18.20 -9.23
CA ALA A 399 10.10 -19.50 -8.58
C ALA A 399 9.62 -20.66 -9.48
N SER A 400 8.53 -20.47 -10.23
CA SER A 400 8.04 -21.43 -11.22
C SER A 400 9.08 -21.64 -12.35
N GLY A 401 9.61 -20.56 -12.92
CA GLY A 401 10.66 -20.62 -13.94
C GLY A 401 11.97 -21.24 -13.44
N LEU A 402 12.37 -20.96 -12.19
CA LEU A 402 13.53 -21.58 -11.55
C LEU A 402 13.32 -23.08 -11.29
N THR A 403 12.10 -23.51 -10.98
CA THR A 403 11.75 -24.93 -10.83
C THR A 403 12.03 -25.69 -12.13
N GLY A 404 11.55 -25.16 -13.26
CA GLY A 404 11.82 -25.72 -14.58
C GLY A 404 13.31 -25.72 -14.94
N LEU A 405 14.02 -24.62 -14.66
CA LEU A 405 15.45 -24.52 -14.95
C LEU A 405 16.30 -25.49 -14.12
N CYS A 406 16.01 -25.64 -12.82
CA CYS A 406 16.72 -26.59 -11.96
C CYS A 406 16.46 -28.04 -12.38
N ALA A 407 15.23 -28.35 -12.80
CA ALA A 407 14.90 -29.66 -13.36
C ALA A 407 15.69 -29.90 -14.65
N ALA A 408 15.73 -28.93 -15.57
CA ALA A 408 16.53 -29.04 -16.79
C ALA A 408 18.03 -29.24 -16.49
N ALA A 409 18.61 -28.43 -15.60
CA ALA A 409 20.01 -28.55 -15.20
C ALA A 409 20.36 -29.95 -14.64
N ARG A 410 19.46 -30.53 -13.84
CA ARG A 410 19.64 -31.89 -13.28
C ARG A 410 19.66 -33.00 -14.33
N ALA A 411 18.99 -32.78 -15.47
CA ALA A 411 18.97 -33.72 -16.58
C ALA A 411 20.29 -33.74 -17.38
N GLY A 412 21.17 -32.76 -17.15
CA GLY A 412 22.46 -32.65 -17.84
C GLY A 412 22.38 -32.39 -19.36
N PRO A 413 21.51 -31.48 -19.85
CA PRO A 413 21.43 -31.19 -21.28
C PRO A 413 22.69 -30.45 -21.76
N PRO A 414 22.89 -30.36 -23.09
CA PRO A 414 23.88 -29.45 -23.67
C PRO A 414 23.73 -28.02 -23.12
N VAL A 415 24.84 -27.31 -22.93
CA VAL A 415 24.86 -25.95 -22.37
C VAL A 415 23.99 -24.99 -23.16
N GLN A 416 23.95 -25.14 -24.49
CA GLN A 416 23.09 -24.33 -25.38
C GLN A 416 21.60 -24.53 -25.07
N THR A 417 21.17 -25.76 -24.84
CA THR A 417 19.79 -26.10 -24.45
C THR A 417 19.44 -25.51 -23.09
N LEU A 418 20.34 -25.63 -22.11
CA LEU A 418 20.13 -25.04 -20.79
C LEU A 418 20.02 -23.51 -20.86
N ALA A 419 20.87 -22.86 -21.68
CA ALA A 419 20.81 -21.42 -21.92
C ALA A 419 19.50 -21.01 -22.62
N ALA A 420 19.03 -21.77 -23.61
CA ALA A 420 17.77 -21.51 -24.29
C ALA A 420 16.59 -21.57 -23.31
N VAL A 421 16.54 -22.57 -22.41
CA VAL A 421 15.51 -22.66 -21.36
C VAL A 421 15.61 -21.50 -20.37
N ALA A 422 16.81 -21.17 -19.90
CA ALA A 422 17.02 -20.06 -18.97
C ALA A 422 16.56 -18.71 -19.57
N ILE A 423 16.89 -18.45 -20.83
CA ILE A 423 16.54 -17.21 -21.51
C ILE A 423 15.07 -17.19 -21.92
N GLY A 424 14.60 -18.21 -22.65
CA GLY A 424 13.27 -18.22 -23.25
C GLY A 424 12.14 -18.47 -22.25
N SER A 425 12.34 -19.40 -21.31
CA SER A 425 11.31 -19.81 -20.33
C SER A 425 11.44 -19.06 -19.01
N THR A 426 12.63 -19.04 -18.39
CA THR A 426 12.79 -18.39 -17.07
C THR A 426 12.75 -16.87 -17.19
N LEU A 427 13.66 -16.26 -17.95
CA LEU A 427 13.70 -14.80 -18.09
C LEU A 427 12.58 -14.26 -18.99
N GLY A 428 12.42 -14.83 -20.19
CA GLY A 428 11.47 -14.40 -21.19
C GLY A 428 10.02 -14.54 -20.72
N LEU A 429 9.57 -15.77 -20.44
CA LEU A 429 8.19 -16.01 -20.05
C LEU A 429 7.92 -15.61 -18.60
N SER A 430 8.69 -16.15 -17.65
CA SER A 430 8.34 -16.07 -16.23
C SER A 430 8.59 -14.70 -15.59
N ILE A 431 9.54 -13.92 -16.11
CA ILE A 431 9.82 -12.57 -15.61
C ILE A 431 9.20 -11.53 -16.54
N VAL A 432 9.68 -11.46 -17.78
CA VAL A 432 9.36 -10.35 -18.70
C VAL A 432 7.93 -10.44 -19.22
N TRP A 433 7.49 -11.59 -19.72
CA TRP A 433 6.15 -11.72 -20.28
C TRP A 433 5.06 -11.65 -19.19
N VAL A 434 5.28 -12.29 -18.02
CA VAL A 434 4.37 -12.15 -16.88
C VAL A 434 4.28 -10.69 -16.41
N ARG A 435 5.40 -9.94 -16.34
CA ARG A 435 5.38 -8.49 -16.09
C ARG A 435 4.48 -7.77 -17.08
N PHE A 436 4.67 -8.02 -18.38
CA PHE A 436 3.82 -7.43 -19.43
C PHE A 436 2.34 -7.76 -19.23
N CYS A 437 2.00 -9.02 -18.97
CA CYS A 437 0.61 -9.44 -18.71
C CYS A 437 0.03 -8.74 -17.48
N LEU A 438 0.78 -8.60 -16.39
CA LEU A 438 0.35 -7.88 -15.19
C LEU A 438 0.08 -6.40 -15.50
N GLN A 439 0.98 -5.73 -16.21
CA GLN A 439 0.80 -4.33 -16.62
C GLN A 439 -0.42 -4.16 -17.52
N LEU A 440 -0.59 -5.04 -18.51
CA LEU A 440 -1.76 -5.04 -19.39
C LEU A 440 -3.07 -5.27 -18.60
N GLY A 441 -3.09 -6.23 -17.68
CA GLY A 441 -4.25 -6.51 -16.84
C GLY A 441 -4.64 -5.32 -15.97
N LEU A 442 -3.66 -4.69 -15.30
CA LEU A 442 -3.86 -3.46 -14.51
C LEU A 442 -4.38 -2.31 -15.39
N PHE A 443 -3.79 -2.10 -16.56
CA PHE A 443 -4.22 -1.08 -17.51
C PHE A 443 -5.67 -1.31 -17.98
N LEU A 444 -6.02 -2.53 -18.37
CA LEU A 444 -7.37 -2.87 -18.81
C LEU A 444 -8.40 -2.68 -17.68
N CYS A 445 -8.08 -3.13 -16.47
CA CYS A 445 -8.97 -2.97 -15.32
C CYS A 445 -9.15 -1.49 -14.90
N ASP A 446 -8.11 -0.66 -15.00
CA ASP A 446 -8.22 0.79 -14.76
C ASP A 446 -9.04 1.48 -15.85
N ARG A 447 -8.70 1.24 -17.13
CA ARG A 447 -9.37 1.88 -18.27
C ARG A 447 -10.86 1.55 -18.34
N PHE A 448 -11.22 0.32 -17.97
CA PHE A 448 -12.59 -0.17 -17.99
C PHE A 448 -13.16 -0.34 -16.56
N ALA A 449 -12.68 0.43 -15.58
CA ALA A 449 -13.13 0.37 -14.19
C ALA A 449 -14.64 0.62 -14.04
N ARG A 450 -15.16 1.65 -14.73
CA ARG A 450 -16.59 1.99 -14.69
C ARG A 450 -17.41 0.90 -15.40
N PRO A 451 -18.47 0.39 -14.75
CA PRO A 451 -19.37 -0.57 -15.36
C PRO A 451 -20.12 0.08 -16.53
N ARG A 452 -20.09 -0.53 -17.72
CA ARG A 452 -20.97 -0.13 -18.84
C ARG A 452 -22.40 -0.65 -18.67
N TRP A 453 -22.55 -1.70 -17.88
CA TRP A 453 -23.83 -2.36 -17.60
C TRP A 453 -23.96 -2.63 -16.10
N HIS A 454 -25.18 -2.55 -15.57
CA HIS A 454 -25.46 -2.77 -14.15
C HIS A 454 -25.72 -4.26 -13.83
N GLY A 455 -25.59 -4.62 -12.55
CA GLY A 455 -25.93 -5.96 -12.06
C GLY A 455 -25.02 -7.06 -12.60
N ILE A 456 -25.60 -8.22 -12.94
CA ILE A 456 -24.84 -9.40 -13.37
C ILE A 456 -24.12 -9.20 -14.72
N VAL A 457 -24.63 -8.30 -15.56
CA VAL A 457 -24.03 -7.98 -16.87
C VAL A 457 -22.66 -7.30 -16.70
N ASP A 458 -22.38 -6.74 -15.52
CA ASP A 458 -21.07 -6.19 -15.18
C ASP A 458 -19.95 -7.25 -15.22
N TYR A 459 -20.29 -8.52 -14.95
CA TYR A 459 -19.35 -9.64 -15.08
C TYR A 459 -19.01 -9.95 -16.54
N PHE A 460 -19.92 -9.68 -17.48
CA PHE A 460 -19.65 -9.87 -18.91
C PHE A 460 -18.55 -8.93 -19.40
N GLN A 461 -18.54 -7.67 -18.94
CA GLN A 461 -17.43 -6.75 -19.21
C GLN A 461 -16.11 -7.32 -18.68
N THR A 462 -16.11 -7.89 -17.47
CA THR A 462 -14.89 -8.53 -16.92
C THR A 462 -14.49 -9.76 -17.73
N LEU A 463 -15.45 -10.55 -18.21
CA LEU A 463 -15.20 -11.74 -19.02
C LEU A 463 -14.49 -11.37 -20.31
N LEU A 464 -14.94 -10.31 -21.00
CA LEU A 464 -14.27 -9.82 -22.21
C LEU A 464 -12.82 -9.40 -21.94
N LEU A 465 -12.56 -8.68 -20.84
CA LEU A 465 -11.20 -8.30 -20.45
C LEU A 465 -10.35 -9.53 -20.11
N PHE A 466 -10.92 -10.51 -19.41
CA PHE A 466 -10.26 -11.76 -19.08
C PHE A 466 -9.92 -12.57 -20.33
N LEU A 467 -10.81 -12.65 -21.32
CA LEU A 467 -10.55 -13.36 -22.58
C LEU A 467 -9.39 -12.71 -23.36
N VAL A 468 -9.32 -11.37 -23.39
CA VAL A 468 -8.18 -10.65 -23.99
C VAL A 468 -6.89 -10.95 -23.23
N PHE A 469 -6.91 -10.86 -21.89
CA PHE A 469 -5.77 -11.17 -21.05
C PHE A 469 -5.30 -12.62 -21.24
N ALA A 470 -6.22 -13.58 -21.22
CA ALA A 470 -5.95 -14.99 -21.41
C ALA A 470 -5.31 -15.24 -22.77
N ALA A 471 -5.90 -14.70 -23.86
CA ALA A 471 -5.34 -14.83 -25.20
C ALA A 471 -3.88 -14.37 -25.25
N VAL A 472 -3.57 -13.18 -24.70
CA VAL A 472 -2.21 -12.64 -24.65
C VAL A 472 -1.27 -13.52 -23.81
N PHE A 473 -1.73 -13.98 -22.65
CA PHE A 473 -0.95 -14.86 -21.78
C PHE A 473 -0.61 -16.18 -22.49
N PHE A 474 -1.60 -16.83 -23.12
CA PHE A 474 -1.43 -18.07 -23.85
C PHE A 474 -0.54 -17.91 -25.09
N THR A 475 -0.67 -16.80 -25.83
CA THR A 475 0.21 -16.51 -26.96
C THR A 475 1.67 -16.42 -26.51
N GLY A 476 1.97 -15.69 -25.43
CA GLY A 476 3.36 -15.63 -24.95
C GLY A 476 3.88 -16.96 -24.41
N SER A 477 3.02 -17.75 -23.77
CA SER A 477 3.40 -19.11 -23.35
C SER A 477 3.74 -19.99 -24.56
N ALA A 478 2.93 -19.96 -25.62
CA ALA A 478 3.17 -20.72 -26.84
C ALA A 478 4.44 -20.24 -27.57
N LEU A 479 4.63 -18.93 -27.69
CA LEU A 479 5.84 -18.34 -28.28
C LEU A 479 7.10 -18.68 -27.48
N SER A 480 7.02 -18.65 -26.15
CA SER A 480 8.14 -19.07 -25.30
C SER A 480 8.50 -20.53 -25.55
N ILE A 481 7.51 -21.43 -25.59
CA ILE A 481 7.70 -22.85 -25.88
C ILE A 481 8.40 -23.02 -27.21
N ALA A 482 7.81 -22.47 -28.29
CA ALA A 482 8.40 -22.53 -29.61
C ALA A 482 9.85 -22.02 -29.62
N ALA A 483 10.10 -20.87 -28.99
CA ALA A 483 11.42 -20.25 -28.95
C ALA A 483 12.49 -21.13 -28.31
N HIS A 484 12.24 -21.69 -27.12
CA HIS A 484 13.24 -22.50 -26.41
C HIS A 484 13.35 -23.94 -26.91
N THR A 485 12.35 -24.44 -27.65
CA THR A 485 12.46 -25.72 -28.37
C THR A 485 13.12 -25.59 -29.74
N SER A 486 13.20 -24.39 -30.32
CA SER A 486 13.79 -24.16 -31.64
C SER A 486 15.27 -23.81 -31.61
N SER A 487 15.66 -22.74 -30.88
CA SER A 487 17.08 -22.35 -30.78
C SER A 487 17.35 -21.34 -29.63
N LEU A 488 18.63 -21.12 -29.34
CA LEU A 488 19.05 -20.09 -28.39
C LEU A 488 18.71 -18.68 -28.91
N GLU A 489 18.93 -18.43 -30.20
CA GLU A 489 18.64 -17.17 -30.88
C GLU A 489 17.14 -16.85 -30.83
N ALA A 490 16.28 -17.84 -31.07
CA ALA A 490 14.84 -17.69 -30.96
C ALA A 490 14.43 -17.32 -29.52
N SER A 491 15.06 -17.93 -28.51
CA SER A 491 14.85 -17.60 -27.09
C SER A 491 15.24 -16.16 -26.76
N VAL A 492 16.38 -15.69 -27.28
CA VAL A 492 16.82 -14.29 -27.15
C VAL A 492 15.86 -13.34 -27.85
N ALA A 493 15.41 -13.67 -29.05
CA ALA A 493 14.43 -12.87 -29.80
C ALA A 493 13.10 -12.73 -29.03
N PHE A 494 12.61 -13.82 -28.42
CA PHE A 494 11.42 -13.79 -27.57
C PHE A 494 11.60 -12.89 -26.33
N LEU A 495 12.75 -12.98 -25.65
CA LEU A 495 13.07 -12.09 -24.53
C LEU A 495 13.06 -10.61 -24.95
N CYS A 496 13.72 -10.28 -26.06
CA CYS A 496 13.75 -8.92 -26.61
C CYS A 496 12.34 -8.42 -26.97
N PHE A 497 11.51 -9.27 -27.59
CA PHE A 497 10.11 -8.96 -27.89
C PHE A 497 9.31 -8.68 -26.61
N GLY A 498 9.44 -9.51 -25.58
CA GLY A 498 8.79 -9.28 -24.29
C GLY A 498 9.20 -7.94 -23.64
N LEU A 499 10.48 -7.58 -23.71
CA LEU A 499 11.00 -6.31 -23.17
C LEU A 499 10.43 -5.10 -23.91
N LEU A 500 10.27 -5.21 -25.24
CA LEU A 500 9.59 -4.19 -26.05
C LEU A 500 8.13 -4.04 -25.64
N CYS A 501 7.40 -5.15 -25.46
CA CYS A 501 6.01 -5.15 -24.99
C CYS A 501 5.87 -4.49 -23.60
N CYS A 502 6.76 -4.81 -22.65
CA CYS A 502 6.80 -4.15 -21.34
C CYS A 502 6.98 -2.63 -21.48
N SER A 503 7.94 -2.20 -22.32
CA SER A 503 8.24 -0.78 -22.54
C SER A 503 7.03 -0.02 -23.11
N VAL A 504 6.29 -0.64 -24.03
CA VAL A 504 5.06 -0.08 -24.59
C VAL A 504 3.95 -0.02 -23.52
N SER A 505 3.75 -1.10 -22.77
CA SER A 505 2.72 -1.18 -21.73
C SER A 505 2.95 -0.17 -20.60
N GLU A 506 4.20 0.06 -20.21
CA GLU A 506 4.59 1.05 -19.21
C GLU A 506 4.22 2.48 -19.66
N ARG A 507 4.47 2.81 -20.93
CA ARG A 507 4.04 4.09 -21.52
C ARG A 507 2.51 4.23 -21.54
N LEU A 508 1.79 3.18 -21.95
CA LEU A 508 0.32 3.20 -21.96
C LEU A 508 -0.26 3.39 -20.56
N THR A 509 0.32 2.70 -19.57
CA THR A 509 -0.08 2.84 -18.17
C THR A 509 0.17 4.27 -17.71
N SER A 510 1.37 4.81 -17.94
CA SER A 510 1.70 6.21 -17.62
C SER A 510 0.77 7.22 -18.29
N MET A 511 0.34 6.97 -19.54
CA MET A 511 -0.59 7.86 -20.25
C MET A 511 -2.00 7.80 -19.67
N SER A 512 -2.49 6.60 -19.32
CA SER A 512 -3.80 6.43 -18.66
C SER A 512 -3.89 7.31 -17.41
N TRP A 513 -2.83 7.32 -16.59
CA TRP A 513 -2.78 8.14 -15.38
C TRP A 513 -2.81 9.65 -15.66
N ARG A 514 -2.11 10.12 -16.71
CA ARG A 514 -2.10 11.55 -17.08
C ARG A 514 -3.45 12.03 -17.61
N LEU A 515 -4.18 11.20 -18.36
CA LEU A 515 -5.51 11.55 -18.87
C LEU A 515 -6.56 11.74 -17.77
N TRP A 516 -6.34 11.22 -16.56
CA TRP A 516 -7.21 11.47 -15.41
C TRP A 516 -6.84 12.73 -14.62
N SER A 517 -5.62 13.24 -14.80
CA SER A 517 -5.20 14.49 -14.16
C SER A 517 -5.64 15.75 -14.91
N GLN A 518 -5.93 15.61 -16.20
CA GLN A 518 -6.52 16.64 -17.05
C GLN A 518 -8.03 16.50 -17.04
#